data_AF-A0A7W1HJ84-F1
#
_entry.id   AF-A0A7W1HJ84-F1
#
_cell.length_a   1.000
_cell.length_b   1.000
_cell.length_c   1.000
_cell.angle_alpha   90.00
_cell.angle_beta   90.00
_cell.angle_gamma   90.00
#
_symmetry.space_group_name_H-M   'P 1'
#
loop_
_entity.id
_entity.type
_entity.pdbx_description
1 polymer ?
#
loop_
_entity_poly.entity_id
_entity_poly.type
_entity_poly.pdbx_seq_one_letter_code
_entity_poly.pdbx_strand_id
1 'polypeptide(L)'
;MSTDDRLIELLGAIRAGDEADEPMDNELLMARLGWSDDDVAAGLAAAKDRSLIWGMRTGGRPMPHFGDLELTVQGRRFMAAQRASSLPPAPE
;
A
#
# COMPACT_ATOMS: atom_id res chain seq x y z
N MET A 1 -11.60 1.21 11.05
CA MET A 1 -10.41 1.81 10.41
C MET A 1 -10.89 2.68 9.26
N SER A 2 -10.34 3.88 9.12
CA SER A 2 -10.65 4.70 7.96
C SER A 2 -10.04 4.07 6.69
N THR A 3 -10.56 4.41 5.51
CA THR A 3 -9.98 3.99 4.23
C THR A 3 -8.51 4.39 4.13
N ASP A 4 -8.14 5.53 4.72
CA ASP A 4 -6.77 6.03 4.70
C ASP A 4 -5.85 5.22 5.63
N ASP A 5 -6.33 4.74 6.78
CA ASP A 5 -5.53 3.86 7.66
C ASP A 5 -5.17 2.55 6.96
N ARG A 6 -6.13 1.94 6.26
CA ARG A 6 -5.88 0.74 5.44
C ARG A 6 -4.89 1.04 4.31
N LEU A 7 -5.00 2.19 3.66
CA LEU A 7 -4.02 2.57 2.64
C LEU A 7 -2.62 2.76 3.23
N ILE A 8 -2.47 3.37 4.41
CA ILE A 8 -1.16 3.51 5.05
C ILE A 8 -0.55 2.14 5.35
N GLU A 9 -1.35 1.20 5.87
CA GLU A 9 -0.89 -0.15 6.20
C GLU A 9 -0.40 -0.89 4.93
N LEU A 10 -1.19 -0.84 3.86
CA LEU A 10 -0.85 -1.41 2.56
C LEU A 10 0.43 -0.79 1.97
N LEU A 11 0.52 0.54 1.91
CA LEU A 11 1.71 1.24 1.38
C LEU A 11 2.94 1.00 2.26
N GLY A 12 2.75 0.84 3.57
CA GLY A 12 3.81 0.47 4.51
C GLY A 12 4.36 -0.93 4.23
N ALA A 13 3.51 -1.89 3.88
CA ALA A 13 3.95 -3.22 3.48
C ALA A 13 4.75 -3.20 2.17
N ILE A 14 4.27 -2.48 1.15
CA ILE A 14 4.99 -2.29 -0.13
C ILE A 14 6.36 -1.65 0.12
N ARG A 15 6.42 -0.58 0.92
CA ARG A 15 7.67 0.07 1.29
C ARG A 15 8.65 -0.89 1.97
N ALA A 16 8.16 -1.73 2.87
CA ALA A 16 9.01 -2.66 3.61
C ALA A 16 9.61 -3.74 2.69
N GLY A 17 8.88 -4.15 1.65
CA GLY A 17 9.41 -5.02 0.60
C GLY A 17 10.49 -4.35 -0.23
N ASP A 18 10.24 -3.11 -0.70
CA ASP A 18 11.26 -2.29 -1.40
C ASP A 18 12.56 -2.18 -0.57
N GLU A 19 12.45 -1.93 0.74
CA GLU A 19 13.61 -1.77 1.64
C GLU A 19 14.35 -3.10 1.92
N ALA A 20 13.70 -4.24 1.69
CA ALA A 20 14.25 -5.58 1.93
C ALA A 20 14.71 -6.29 0.65
N ASP A 21 14.71 -5.60 -0.50
CA ASP A 21 14.92 -6.21 -1.83
C ASP A 21 13.95 -7.39 -2.11
N GLU A 22 12.74 -7.33 -1.56
CA GLU A 22 11.65 -8.30 -1.77
C GLU A 22 10.45 -7.56 -2.38
N PRO A 23 10.37 -7.44 -3.71
CA PRO A 23 9.27 -6.73 -4.36
C PRO A 23 7.93 -7.38 -4.01
N MET A 24 6.99 -6.58 -3.54
CA MET A 24 5.70 -7.09 -3.07
C MET A 24 4.76 -7.42 -4.24
N ASP A 25 4.03 -8.51 -4.12
CA ASP A 25 2.90 -8.86 -4.97
C ASP A 25 1.63 -9.07 -4.12
N ASN A 26 0.51 -9.45 -4.75
CA ASN A 26 -0.73 -9.69 -4.04
C ASN A 26 -0.60 -10.80 -2.96
N GLU A 27 0.17 -11.86 -3.22
CA GLU A 27 0.30 -13.00 -2.32
C GLU A 27 1.13 -12.65 -1.08
N LEU A 28 2.24 -11.96 -1.28
CA LEU A 28 3.09 -11.46 -0.20
C LEU A 28 2.35 -10.45 0.66
N LEU A 29 1.53 -9.58 0.06
CA LEU A 29 0.69 -8.63 0.81
C LEU A 29 -0.38 -9.34 1.65
N MET A 30 -1.05 -10.36 1.12
CA MET A 30 -2.00 -11.18 1.90
C MET A 30 -1.31 -11.81 3.10
N ALA A 31 -0.16 -12.45 2.89
CA ALA A 31 0.59 -13.12 3.95
C ALA A 31 1.08 -12.14 5.03
N ARG A 32 1.55 -10.96 4.62
CA ARG A 32 2.11 -9.96 5.52
C ARG A 32 1.06 -9.19 6.32
N LEU A 33 -0.08 -8.88 5.69
CA LEU A 33 -1.16 -8.11 6.31
C LEU A 33 -2.21 -9.00 6.99
N GLY A 34 -2.23 -10.30 6.69
CA GLY A 34 -3.30 -11.21 7.12
C GLY A 34 -4.66 -10.85 6.51
N TRP A 35 -4.66 -10.18 5.35
CA TRP A 35 -5.86 -9.74 4.67
C TRP A 35 -6.38 -10.81 3.72
N SER A 36 -7.68 -10.75 3.42
CA SER A 36 -8.25 -11.55 2.33
C SER A 36 -7.78 -11.03 0.98
N ASP A 37 -7.88 -11.89 -0.04
CA ASP A 37 -7.54 -11.52 -1.41
C ASP A 37 -8.39 -10.35 -1.94
N ASP A 38 -9.69 -10.35 -1.60
CA ASP A 38 -10.61 -9.26 -1.92
C ASP A 38 -10.24 -7.95 -1.22
N ASP A 39 -9.80 -7.99 0.05
CA ASP A 39 -9.34 -6.82 0.78
C ASP A 39 -8.06 -6.23 0.15
N VAL A 40 -7.11 -7.09 -0.23
CA VAL A 40 -5.87 -6.68 -0.89
C VAL A 40 -6.18 -6.06 -2.26
N ALA A 41 -7.00 -6.71 -3.08
CA ALA A 41 -7.41 -6.16 -4.37
C ALA A 41 -8.16 -4.83 -4.24
N ALA A 42 -9.07 -4.70 -3.27
CA ALA A 42 -9.78 -3.45 -3.01
C ALA A 42 -8.81 -2.33 -2.56
N GLY A 43 -7.85 -2.65 -1.69
CA GLY A 43 -6.81 -1.71 -1.26
C GLY A 43 -5.90 -1.26 -2.41
N LEU A 44 -5.47 -2.20 -3.25
CA LEU A 44 -4.64 -1.93 -4.42
C LEU A 44 -5.40 -1.12 -5.48
N ALA A 45 -6.69 -1.37 -5.68
CA ALA A 45 -7.54 -0.55 -6.53
C ALA A 45 -7.60 0.90 -6.03
N ALA A 46 -7.89 1.09 -4.74
CA ALA A 46 -7.95 2.42 -4.14
C ALA A 46 -6.59 3.15 -4.17
N ALA A 47 -5.49 2.44 -3.94
CA ALA A 47 -4.14 3.00 -4.02
C ALA A 47 -3.79 3.42 -5.45
N LYS A 48 -4.16 2.60 -6.45
CA LYS A 48 -3.94 2.88 -7.87
C LYS A 48 -4.77 4.06 -8.37
N ASP A 49 -6.05 4.15 -8.00
CA ASP A 49 -6.92 5.27 -8.36
C ASP A 49 -6.37 6.61 -7.85
N ARG A 50 -5.70 6.58 -6.70
CA ARG A 50 -5.01 7.74 -6.11
C ARG A 50 -3.56 7.90 -6.57
N SER A 51 -3.10 7.10 -7.54
CA SER A 51 -1.72 7.13 -8.07
C SER A 51 -0.62 6.93 -7.02
N LEU A 52 -0.91 6.19 -5.94
CA LEU A 52 0.01 5.96 -4.82
C LEU A 52 0.99 4.80 -5.08
N ILE A 53 0.60 3.87 -5.95
CA ILE A 53 1.38 2.70 -6.33
C ILE A 53 1.54 2.62 -7.85
N TRP A 54 2.62 1.97 -8.27
CA TRP A 54 2.83 1.49 -9.63
C TRP A 54 3.01 -0.03 -9.59
N GLY A 55 2.69 -0.72 -10.67
CA GLY A 55 2.88 -2.16 -10.76
C GLY A 55 2.41 -2.74 -12.09
N MET A 56 3.02 -3.85 -12.51
CA MET A 56 2.65 -4.56 -13.72
C MET A 56 1.51 -5.53 -13.43
N ARG A 57 0.37 -5.37 -14.12
CA ARG A 57 -0.77 -6.26 -13.96
C ARG A 57 -0.43 -7.66 -14.47
N THR A 58 -0.84 -8.66 -13.71
CA THR A 58 -0.76 -10.07 -14.09
C THR A 58 -2.18 -10.65 -14.23
N GLY A 59 -2.30 -11.87 -14.77
CA GLY A 59 -3.60 -12.49 -15.07
C GLY A 59 -4.37 -13.04 -13.86
N GLY A 60 -3.91 -12.77 -12.64
CA GLY A 60 -4.48 -13.30 -11.39
C GLY A 60 -5.85 -12.71 -11.04
N ARG A 61 -6.59 -13.39 -10.17
CA ARG A 61 -7.87 -12.91 -9.63
C ARG A 61 -7.81 -12.96 -8.11
N PRO A 62 -8.52 -12.04 -7.42
CA PRO A 62 -9.32 -10.91 -7.90
C PRO A 62 -8.48 -9.79 -8.51
N MET A 63 -9.15 -8.90 -9.26
CA MET A 63 -8.49 -7.77 -9.92
C MET A 63 -8.57 -6.50 -9.05
N PRO A 64 -7.51 -5.66 -9.03
CA PRO A 64 -6.26 -5.81 -9.76
C PRO A 64 -5.28 -6.79 -9.08
N HIS A 65 -4.60 -7.59 -9.91
CA HIS A 65 -3.52 -8.46 -9.49
C HIS A 65 -2.20 -7.97 -10.11
N PHE A 66 -1.17 -7.81 -9.29
CA PHE A 66 0.16 -7.35 -9.69
C PHE A 66 1.20 -8.42 -9.36
N GLY A 67 2.23 -8.52 -10.20
CA GLY A 67 3.39 -9.39 -9.93
C GLY A 67 4.57 -8.66 -9.30
N ASP A 68 4.54 -7.33 -9.30
CA ASP A 68 5.53 -6.46 -8.70
C ASP A 68 4.87 -5.10 -8.44
N LEU A 69 5.11 -4.54 -7.25
CA LEU A 69 4.53 -3.31 -6.74
C LEU A 69 5.63 -2.38 -6.23
N GLU A 70 5.55 -1.13 -6.67
CA GLU A 70 6.42 -0.06 -6.22
C GLU A 70 5.60 1.12 -5.69
N LEU A 71 6.17 1.84 -4.73
CA LEU A 71 5.61 3.12 -4.31
C LEU A 71 5.97 4.26 -5.27
N THR A 72 4.96 5.01 -5.70
CA THR A 72 5.18 6.27 -6.42
C THR A 72 5.69 7.35 -5.47
N VAL A 73 6.20 8.46 -6.04
CA VAL A 73 6.51 9.66 -5.27
C VAL A 73 5.27 10.17 -4.50
N GLN A 74 4.07 10.06 -5.08
CA GLN A 74 2.84 10.48 -4.42
C GLN A 74 2.48 9.56 -3.25
N GLY A 75 2.65 8.25 -3.38
CA GLY A 75 2.47 7.28 -2.29
C GLY A 75 3.37 7.58 -1.08
N ARG A 76 4.65 7.87 -1.34
CA ARG A 76 5.61 8.25 -0.29
C ARG A 76 5.21 9.55 0.41
N ARG A 77 4.74 10.56 -0.33
CA ARG A 77 4.27 11.83 0.24
C ARG A 77 2.98 11.67 1.04
N PHE A 78 2.04 10.85 0.58
CA PHE A 78 0.81 10.54 1.30
C PHE A 78 1.09 9.95 2.69
N MET A 79 1.98 8.94 2.76
CA MET A 79 2.38 8.35 4.05
C MET A 79 3.07 9.36 4.97
N ALA A 80 3.92 10.24 4.42
CA ALA A 80 4.60 11.28 5.20
C ALA A 80 3.60 12.29 5.78
N ALA A 81 2.61 12.71 5.00
CA ALA A 81 1.55 13.61 5.45
C ALA A 81 0.73 12.99 6.59
N GLN A 82 0.37 11.72 6.49
CA GLN A 82 -0.39 11.05 7.55
C GLN A 82 0.40 10.91 8.86
N ARG A 83 1.71 10.64 8.79
CA ARG A 83 2.58 10.66 9.99
C ARG A 83 2.62 12.03 10.66
N ALA A 84 2.68 13.10 9.88
CA ALA A 84 2.66 14.46 10.42
C ALA A 84 1.31 14.80 11.07
N SER A 85 0.20 14.33 10.51
CA SER A 85 -1.14 14.51 11.07
C SER A 85 -1.40 13.67 12.34
N SER A 86 -0.65 12.58 12.55
CA SER A 86 -0.72 11.77 13.77
C SER A 86 0.15 12.27 14.93
N LEU A 87 1.05 13.24 14.70
CA LEU A 87 1.86 13.83 15.76
C LEU A 87 1.03 14.88 16.53
N PRO A 88 0.96 14.82 17.88
CA PRO A 88 0.36 15.91 18.64
C PRO A 88 1.13 17.22 18.39
N PRO A 89 0.47 18.39 18.39
CA PRO A 89 1.17 19.66 18.26
C PRO A 89 2.22 19.78 19.37
N ALA A 90 3.40 20.30 19.04
CA ALA A 90 4.46 20.53 20.01
C ALA A 90 3.95 21.45 21.14
N PRO A 91 4.31 21.17 22.41
CA PRO A 91 3.98 22.10 23.49
C PRO A 91 4.69 23.44 23.26
N GLU A 92 3.93 24.54 23.39
CA GLU A 92 4.42 25.92 23.37
C GLU A 92 5.36 26.23 24.55
#